data_AF-A0A4R4Y0H8-F1
#
_entry.id   AF-A0A4R4Y0H8-F1
#
_cell.length_a   1.000
_cell.length_b   1.000
_cell.length_c   1.000
_cell.angle_alpha   90.00
_cell.angle_beta   90.00
_cell.angle_gamma   90.00
#
_symmetry.space_group_name_H-M   'P 1'
#
loop_
_entity.id
_entity.type
_entity.pdbx_description
1 polymer ?
#
loop_
_entity_poly.entity_id
_entity_poly.type
_entity_poly.pdbx_seq_one_letter_code
_entity_poly.pdbx_strand_id
1 'polypeptide(L)'
;MPWLGFVPSDVRAAPPPAVGRVATQLGVEVGAPAAAEAHRRLVHHRQPGGRIALGVQYGHLRASLAESYGGRSHVDMLQILDLEQALATADTLVAAAERLDNGEGVSGPAATHYIAAAQEFQAAYAGGFASKRQYKALLDNPRLQVFDHPEALLTCNHDPLKALCDPNRGKPGTRPRRTPSQDRCHSSCANISRTDTHIERIQAEVDRIDAEITDGLAPLPIRERLQQRQSALKEIIARHQVTRIHPDSSEEPQ
;
A
#
# COMPACT_ATOMS: atom_id res chain seq x y z
N MET A 1 51.68 53.10 23.13
CA MET A 1 53.03 53.05 22.54
C MET A 1 53.10 51.83 21.63
N PRO A 2 53.28 52.01 20.31
CA PRO A 2 53.21 50.95 19.30
C PRO A 2 54.61 50.48 18.86
N TRP A 3 54.69 49.26 18.34
CA TRP A 3 55.79 48.75 17.50
C TRP A 3 55.10 48.09 16.29
N LEU A 4 55.09 48.71 15.10
CA LEU A 4 56.06 48.56 13.99
C LEU A 4 56.31 47.07 13.68
N GLY A 5 55.99 46.47 12.52
CA GLY A 5 55.75 46.97 11.17
C GLY A 5 56.64 46.15 10.22
N PHE A 6 56.09 45.47 9.20
CA PHE A 6 56.83 45.14 7.97
C PHE A 6 55.88 44.64 6.87
N VAL A 7 55.81 45.41 5.77
CA VAL A 7 55.44 45.02 4.40
C VAL A 7 56.56 45.59 3.53
N PRO A 8 57.17 44.82 2.61
CA PRO A 8 56.87 44.93 1.17
C PRO A 8 57.02 43.57 0.44
N SER A 9 56.67 43.31 -0.82
CA SER A 9 56.44 44.15 -1.99
C SER A 9 55.72 43.34 -3.07
N ASP A 10 55.06 44.07 -3.97
CA ASP A 10 54.40 43.65 -5.20
C ASP A 10 55.20 42.70 -6.12
N VAL A 11 54.50 41.72 -6.71
CA VAL A 11 54.79 41.25 -8.07
C VAL A 11 53.50 41.16 -8.87
N ARG A 12 53.60 41.72 -10.08
CA ARG A 12 52.56 42.08 -11.05
C ARG A 12 51.76 40.90 -11.61
N ALA A 13 50.49 41.20 -11.90
CA ALA A 13 49.61 40.41 -12.74
C ALA A 13 49.98 40.50 -14.24
N ALA A 14 49.76 39.41 -14.98
CA ALA A 14 49.78 39.33 -16.45
C ALA A 14 48.82 38.18 -16.91
N PRO A 15 48.35 38.18 -18.17
CA PRO A 15 46.92 38.19 -18.55
C PRO A 15 46.28 36.81 -18.87
N PRO A 16 44.94 36.74 -19.04
CA PRO A 16 44.22 35.47 -19.28
C PRO A 16 44.36 34.98 -20.73
N PRO A 17 44.45 33.67 -20.98
CA PRO A 17 44.18 33.12 -22.31
C PRO A 17 42.67 32.98 -22.56
N ALA A 18 42.25 33.46 -23.73
CA ALA A 18 40.88 33.45 -24.20
C ALA A 18 40.37 32.06 -24.63
N VAL A 19 39.15 31.75 -24.18
CA VAL A 19 38.06 31.01 -24.83
C VAL A 19 38.41 29.99 -25.92
N GLY A 20 38.24 28.71 -25.59
CA GLY A 20 37.92 27.62 -26.52
C GLY A 20 36.85 26.72 -25.89
N ARG A 21 35.62 26.77 -26.42
CA ARG A 21 34.47 25.96 -25.99
C ARG A 21 34.76 24.46 -26.09
N VAL A 22 34.50 23.70 -25.03
CA VAL A 22 33.90 22.36 -25.13
C VAL A 22 32.92 22.18 -23.97
N ALA A 23 31.66 22.03 -24.32
CA ALA A 23 30.56 21.69 -23.43
C ALA A 23 30.75 20.28 -22.86
N THR A 24 30.39 20.04 -21.60
CA THR A 24 29.22 19.22 -21.21
C THR A 24 29.23 19.09 -19.69
N GLN A 25 28.19 19.66 -19.11
CA GLN A 25 27.91 19.76 -17.69
C GLN A 25 26.83 18.72 -17.38
N LEU A 26 27.11 17.76 -16.50
CA LEU A 26 26.10 16.90 -15.87
C LEU A 26 26.20 17.07 -14.35
N GLY A 27 25.89 18.29 -13.91
CA GLY A 27 25.38 18.53 -12.57
C GLY A 27 23.86 18.45 -12.66
N VAL A 28 23.27 17.35 -12.22
CA VAL A 28 21.81 17.26 -12.04
C VAL A 28 21.52 17.75 -10.64
N GLU A 29 21.20 19.04 -10.53
CA GLU A 29 20.46 19.56 -9.38
C GLU A 29 19.07 18.92 -9.38
N VAL A 30 18.77 18.12 -8.35
CA VAL A 30 17.45 17.52 -8.17
C VAL A 30 16.57 18.56 -7.50
N GLY A 31 15.92 19.39 -8.32
CA GLY A 31 14.91 20.36 -7.86
C GLY A 31 13.71 19.64 -7.24
N ALA A 32 13.52 19.85 -5.94
CA ALA A 32 12.51 19.23 -5.09
C ALA A 32 11.01 19.46 -5.45
N PRO A 33 10.58 20.44 -6.28
CA PRO A 33 9.14 20.55 -6.60
C PRO A 33 8.71 19.74 -7.84
N ALA A 34 9.64 19.27 -8.69
CA ALA A 34 9.31 18.54 -9.93
C ALA A 34 8.94 17.06 -9.71
N ALA A 35 9.37 16.48 -8.59
CA ALA A 35 9.09 15.07 -8.26
C ALA A 35 7.61 14.85 -7.88
N ALA A 36 6.95 15.83 -7.26
CA ALA A 36 5.55 15.76 -6.87
C ALA A 36 4.59 15.86 -8.07
N GLU A 37 4.87 16.74 -9.03
CA GLU A 37 4.09 16.89 -10.27
C GLU A 37 4.27 15.68 -11.20
N ALA A 38 5.49 15.12 -11.28
CA ALA A 38 5.77 13.90 -12.03
C ALA A 38 5.09 12.65 -11.45
N HIS A 39 4.95 12.57 -10.12
CA HIS A 39 4.15 11.53 -9.46
C HIS A 39 2.66 11.62 -9.86
N ARG A 40 2.10 12.83 -9.88
CA ARG A 40 0.69 13.07 -10.23
C ARG A 40 0.37 12.77 -11.71
N ARG A 41 1.35 12.91 -12.61
CA ARG A 41 1.22 12.61 -14.05
C ARG A 41 1.44 11.14 -14.41
N LEU A 42 2.16 10.38 -13.59
CA LEU A 42 2.40 8.94 -13.81
C LEU A 42 1.23 8.04 -13.33
N VAL A 43 0.33 8.57 -12.51
CA VAL A 43 -0.90 7.87 -12.08
C VAL A 43 -1.90 7.72 -13.24
N HIS A 44 -1.92 8.65 -14.20
CA HIS A 44 -2.93 8.64 -15.28
C HIS A 44 -2.63 7.68 -16.44
N HIS A 45 -1.36 7.28 -16.64
CA HIS A 45 -0.95 6.35 -17.71
C HIS A 45 -0.92 4.87 -17.28
N ARG A 46 -1.48 4.54 -16.11
CA ARG A 46 -1.64 3.15 -15.64
C ARG A 46 -3.12 2.79 -15.48
N GLN A 47 -3.83 2.79 -16.60
CA GLN A 47 -5.22 2.30 -16.70
C GLN A 47 -5.29 0.75 -16.72
N PRO A 48 -6.46 0.18 -16.37
CA PRO A 48 -6.62 -0.90 -15.41
C PRO A 48 -6.49 -2.29 -16.05
N GLY A 49 -5.83 -3.22 -15.35
CA GLY A 49 -5.61 -4.60 -15.82
C GLY A 49 -4.16 -5.06 -15.87
N GLY A 50 -3.19 -4.22 -15.46
CA GLY A 50 -1.75 -4.53 -15.58
C GLY A 50 -0.90 -4.47 -14.31
N ARG A 51 -1.42 -4.01 -13.15
CA ARG A 51 -0.64 -3.94 -11.89
C ARG A 51 -1.46 -4.20 -10.62
N ILE A 52 -2.60 -4.87 -10.76
CA ILE A 52 -3.55 -4.97 -9.67
C ILE A 52 -3.75 -6.44 -9.32
N ALA A 53 -2.92 -6.90 -8.36
CA ALA A 53 -3.15 -8.04 -7.46
C ALA A 53 -1.91 -8.37 -6.58
N LEU A 54 -0.93 -7.47 -6.49
CA LEU A 54 0.45 -7.96 -6.41
C LEU A 54 1.07 -8.06 -5.02
N GLY A 55 0.55 -7.42 -3.97
CA GLY A 55 1.15 -7.55 -2.62
C GLY A 55 1.20 -9.02 -2.15
N VAL A 56 0.14 -9.79 -2.39
CA VAL A 56 0.07 -11.22 -2.07
C VAL A 56 0.83 -12.08 -3.08
N GLN A 57 0.70 -11.77 -4.37
CA GLN A 57 1.41 -12.48 -5.43
C GLN A 57 2.94 -12.33 -5.33
N TYR A 58 3.43 -11.18 -4.87
CA TYR A 58 4.85 -10.96 -4.61
C TYR A 58 5.36 -11.79 -3.44
N GLY A 59 4.54 -12.08 -2.43
CA GLY A 59 4.92 -13.04 -1.39
C GLY A 59 5.14 -14.45 -1.93
N HIS A 60 4.25 -14.92 -2.81
CA HIS A 60 4.40 -16.21 -3.48
C HIS A 60 5.58 -16.21 -4.45
N LEU A 61 5.72 -15.18 -5.29
CA LEU A 61 6.81 -15.03 -6.24
C LEU A 61 8.17 -14.94 -5.54
N ARG A 62 8.25 -14.21 -4.42
CA ARG A 62 9.42 -14.14 -3.55
C ARG A 62 9.78 -15.50 -2.99
N ALA A 63 8.80 -16.26 -2.47
CA ALA A 63 9.04 -17.60 -1.94
C ALA A 63 9.60 -18.53 -3.03
N SER A 64 8.98 -18.56 -4.21
CA SER A 64 9.43 -19.37 -5.35
C SER A 64 10.82 -18.97 -5.87
N LEU A 65 11.13 -17.68 -5.92
CA LEU A 65 12.45 -17.20 -6.34
C LEU A 65 13.52 -17.49 -5.28
N ALA A 66 13.20 -17.35 -3.99
CA ALA A 66 14.12 -17.66 -2.89
C ALA A 66 14.52 -19.15 -2.84
N GLU A 67 13.69 -20.04 -3.38
CA GLU A 67 13.94 -21.48 -3.46
C GLU A 67 14.74 -21.91 -4.71
N SER A 68 15.04 -20.99 -5.64
CA SER A 68 15.73 -21.26 -6.92
C SER A 68 17.25 -20.94 -6.86
N TYR A 69 18.06 -21.59 -7.73
CA TYR A 69 19.53 -21.57 -7.71
C TYR A 69 20.19 -20.18 -7.61
N GLY A 70 21.17 -20.05 -6.71
CA GLY A 70 21.76 -18.80 -6.23
C GLY A 70 22.75 -18.10 -7.17
N GLY A 71 22.47 -16.84 -7.48
CA GLY A 71 23.36 -15.92 -8.19
C GLY A 71 23.06 -14.46 -7.84
N ARG A 72 23.91 -13.51 -8.23
CA ARG A 72 23.70 -12.07 -7.97
C ARG A 72 22.39 -11.54 -8.58
N SER A 73 21.99 -12.07 -9.73
CA SER A 73 20.72 -11.75 -10.40
C SER A 73 19.49 -12.00 -9.51
N HIS A 74 19.52 -13.03 -8.65
CA HIS A 74 18.45 -13.30 -7.68
C HIS A 74 18.35 -12.21 -6.61
N VAL A 75 19.49 -11.74 -6.09
CA VAL A 75 19.53 -10.68 -5.08
C VAL A 75 18.98 -9.37 -5.64
N ASP A 76 19.22 -9.08 -6.92
CA ASP A 76 18.67 -7.91 -7.60
C ASP A 76 17.16 -8.07 -7.85
N MET A 77 16.69 -9.25 -8.26
CA MET A 77 15.26 -9.51 -8.41
C MET A 77 14.48 -9.38 -7.10
N LEU A 78 14.98 -9.93 -5.99
CA LEU A 78 14.32 -9.80 -4.69
C LEU A 78 14.17 -8.34 -4.24
N GLN A 79 15.14 -7.49 -4.57
CA GLN A 79 15.07 -6.06 -4.27
C GLN A 79 14.03 -5.33 -5.11
N ILE A 80 13.86 -5.72 -6.38
CA ILE A 80 12.81 -5.20 -7.24
C ILE A 80 11.44 -5.60 -6.68
N LEU A 81 11.28 -6.84 -6.22
CA LEU A 81 10.03 -7.29 -5.60
C LEU A 81 9.72 -6.55 -4.30
N ASP A 82 10.72 -6.28 -3.46
CA ASP A 82 10.54 -5.45 -2.26
C ASP A 82 10.10 -4.03 -2.63
N LEU A 83 10.69 -3.45 -3.67
CA LEU A 83 10.28 -2.13 -4.14
C LEU A 83 8.83 -2.12 -4.65
N GLU A 84 8.45 -3.07 -5.51
CA GLU A 84 7.09 -3.14 -6.04
C GLU A 84 6.05 -3.43 -4.94
N GLN A 85 6.38 -4.29 -3.97
CA GLN A 85 5.50 -4.52 -2.82
C GLN A 85 5.34 -3.25 -1.98
N ALA A 86 6.42 -2.49 -1.77
CA ALA A 86 6.36 -1.23 -1.02
C ALA A 86 5.51 -0.19 -1.75
N LEU A 87 5.65 -0.07 -3.08
CA LEU A 87 4.82 0.81 -3.89
C LEU A 87 3.34 0.41 -3.80
N ALA A 88 3.02 -0.88 -3.92
CA ALA A 88 1.64 -1.35 -3.78
C ALA A 88 1.05 -1.08 -2.39
N THR A 89 1.87 -1.21 -1.33
CA THR A 89 1.46 -0.91 0.05
C THR A 89 1.20 0.59 0.21
N ALA A 90 2.06 1.43 -0.35
CA ALA A 90 1.88 2.87 -0.35
C ALA A 90 0.65 3.32 -1.13
N ASP A 91 0.44 2.81 -2.34
CA ASP A 91 -0.75 3.12 -3.14
C ASP A 91 -2.04 2.75 -2.37
N THR A 92 -2.02 1.62 -1.66
CA THR A 92 -3.12 1.19 -0.80
C THR A 92 -3.37 2.18 0.34
N LEU A 93 -2.32 2.62 1.03
CA LEU A 93 -2.42 3.52 2.19
C LEU A 93 -2.74 4.97 1.78
N VAL A 94 -2.27 5.43 0.61
CA VAL A 94 -2.67 6.72 0.01
C VAL A 94 -4.17 6.70 -0.29
N ALA A 95 -4.64 5.67 -1.02
CA ALA A 95 -6.06 5.55 -1.33
C ALA A 95 -6.91 5.38 -0.06
N ALA A 96 -6.40 4.70 0.97
CA ALA A 96 -7.06 4.62 2.27
C ALA A 96 -7.19 5.99 2.93
N ALA A 97 -6.09 6.76 3.03
CA ALA A 97 -6.10 8.09 3.62
C ALA A 97 -7.05 9.03 2.88
N GLU A 98 -6.98 9.06 1.53
CA GLU A 98 -7.89 9.88 0.72
C GLU A 98 -9.36 9.53 0.96
N ARG A 99 -9.72 8.25 1.09
CA ARG A 99 -11.11 7.87 1.36
C ARG A 99 -11.54 8.24 2.78
N LEU A 100 -10.66 8.07 3.77
CA LEU A 100 -10.94 8.48 5.15
C LEU A 100 -11.14 10.00 5.26
N ASP A 101 -10.31 10.79 4.57
CA ASP A 101 -10.44 12.26 4.48
C ASP A 101 -11.75 12.69 3.79
N ASN A 102 -12.32 11.82 2.94
CA ASN A 102 -13.64 12.03 2.32
C ASN A 102 -14.81 11.50 3.18
N GLY A 103 -14.55 11.11 4.44
CA GLY A 103 -15.55 10.66 5.40
C GLY A 103 -15.93 9.18 5.29
N GLU A 104 -15.16 8.35 4.59
CA GLU A 104 -15.43 6.92 4.45
C GLU A 104 -15.46 6.22 5.83
N GLY A 105 -16.55 5.49 6.10
CA GLY A 105 -16.70 4.69 7.30
C GLY A 105 -15.98 3.35 7.19
N VAL A 106 -15.41 2.88 8.29
CA VAL A 106 -14.69 1.60 8.37
C VAL A 106 -15.23 0.72 9.48
N SER A 107 -15.53 -0.54 9.18
CA SER A 107 -16.00 -1.53 10.14
C SER A 107 -15.14 -2.79 10.16
N GLY A 108 -15.39 -3.64 11.16
CA GLY A 108 -14.71 -4.93 11.32
C GLY A 108 -13.65 -4.92 12.43
N PRO A 109 -13.14 -6.11 12.80
CA PRO A 109 -12.21 -6.28 13.92
C PRO A 109 -10.91 -5.49 13.78
N ALA A 110 -10.46 -5.21 12.54
CA ALA A 110 -9.26 -4.43 12.28
C ALA A 110 -9.54 -2.98 11.82
N ALA A 111 -10.76 -2.45 11.99
CA ALA A 111 -11.12 -1.11 11.54
C ALA A 111 -10.23 -0.01 12.13
N THR A 112 -9.97 -0.07 13.43
CA THR A 112 -9.10 0.89 14.13
C THR A 112 -7.66 0.82 13.64
N HIS A 113 -7.17 -0.38 13.34
CA HIS A 113 -5.84 -0.57 12.75
C HIS A 113 -5.78 0.03 11.34
N TYR A 114 -6.78 -0.22 10.51
CA TYR A 114 -6.86 0.37 9.16
C TYR A 114 -6.77 1.90 9.19
N ILE A 115 -7.57 2.53 10.05
CA ILE A 115 -7.56 4.00 10.23
C ILE A 115 -6.19 4.48 10.71
N ALA A 116 -5.64 3.86 11.77
CA ALA A 116 -4.34 4.23 12.31
C ALA A 116 -3.21 4.04 11.30
N ALA A 117 -3.26 3.00 10.46
CA ALA A 117 -2.27 2.74 9.42
C ALA A 117 -2.27 3.83 8.35
N ALA A 118 -3.45 4.25 7.89
CA ALA A 118 -3.58 5.32 6.91
C ALA A 118 -3.06 6.66 7.47
N GLN A 119 -3.43 7.00 8.71
CA GLN A 119 -2.98 8.22 9.39
C GLN A 119 -1.46 8.20 9.64
N GLU A 120 -0.91 7.08 10.13
CA GLU A 120 0.53 6.92 10.34
C GLU A 120 1.29 7.05 9.02
N PHE A 121 0.78 6.45 7.94
CA PHE A 121 1.39 6.57 6.63
C PHE A 121 1.40 8.02 6.14
N GLN A 122 0.27 8.71 6.21
CA GLN A 122 0.15 10.12 5.81
C GLN A 122 1.12 10.99 6.60
N ALA A 123 1.26 10.78 7.92
CA ALA A 123 2.19 11.54 8.76
C ALA A 123 3.67 11.24 8.48
N ALA A 124 4.02 9.97 8.28
CA ALA A 124 5.42 9.54 8.17
C ALA A 124 5.98 9.61 6.74
N TYR A 125 5.11 9.59 5.73
CA TYR A 125 5.49 9.52 4.31
C TYR A 125 4.86 10.64 3.48
N ALA A 126 4.39 11.71 4.12
CA ALA A 126 3.98 12.94 3.44
C ALA A 126 5.11 13.43 2.50
N GLY A 127 4.80 13.55 1.22
CA GLY A 127 5.77 13.94 0.19
C GLY A 127 6.52 12.78 -0.48
N GLY A 128 6.20 11.53 -0.14
CA GLY A 128 6.68 10.32 -0.80
C GLY A 128 7.93 9.69 -0.17
N PHE A 129 8.36 8.55 -0.73
CA PHE A 129 9.58 7.86 -0.35
C PHE A 129 10.31 7.34 -1.59
N ALA A 130 11.63 7.49 -1.62
CA ALA A 130 12.43 7.22 -2.81
C ALA A 130 13.67 6.34 -2.53
N SER A 131 14.07 6.18 -1.26
CA SER A 131 15.30 5.48 -0.92
C SER A 131 15.09 4.00 -0.58
N LYS A 132 16.16 3.23 -0.74
CA LYS A 132 16.21 1.81 -0.37
C LYS A 132 15.81 1.55 1.08
N ARG A 133 16.23 2.45 1.95
CA ARG A 133 15.99 2.40 3.39
C ARG A 133 14.51 2.65 3.72
N GLN A 134 13.87 3.58 3.01
CA GLN A 134 12.48 3.93 3.25
C GLN A 134 11.52 2.83 2.82
N TYR A 135 11.72 2.19 1.65
CA TYR A 135 10.85 1.08 1.26
C TYR A 135 10.96 -0.11 2.22
N LYS A 136 12.17 -0.40 2.73
CA LYS A 136 12.35 -1.45 3.74
C LYS A 136 11.67 -1.09 5.05
N ALA A 137 11.82 0.15 5.51
CA ALA A 137 11.14 0.62 6.71
C ALA A 137 9.61 0.51 6.59
N LEU A 138 9.05 0.79 5.40
CA LEU A 138 7.62 0.60 5.13
C LEU A 138 7.22 -0.89 5.23
N LEU A 139 7.96 -1.78 4.56
CA LEU A 139 7.66 -3.22 4.55
C LEU A 139 7.90 -3.94 5.88
N ASP A 140 8.83 -3.45 6.69
CA ASP A 140 9.14 -4.02 7.99
C ASP A 140 8.26 -3.42 9.10
N ASN A 141 7.47 -2.37 8.83
CA ASN A 141 6.53 -1.82 9.79
C ASN A 141 5.23 -2.65 9.80
N PRO A 142 4.95 -3.43 10.87
CA PRO A 142 3.75 -4.27 10.94
C PRO A 142 2.46 -3.45 10.97
N ARG A 143 2.50 -2.19 11.41
CA ARG A 143 1.32 -1.32 11.45
C ARG A 143 0.86 -0.89 10.06
N LEU A 144 1.75 -0.88 9.08
CA LEU A 144 1.47 -0.42 7.72
C LEU A 144 1.20 -1.58 6.74
N GLN A 145 1.10 -2.82 7.22
CA GLN A 145 0.83 -3.99 6.38
C GLN A 145 -0.67 -4.11 6.06
N VAL A 146 -1.19 -3.16 5.26
CA VAL A 146 -2.57 -3.16 4.77
C VAL A 146 -2.59 -3.65 3.33
N PHE A 147 -3.35 -4.71 3.09
CA PHE A 147 -3.55 -5.29 1.76
C PHE A 147 -4.99 -5.06 1.33
N ASP A 148 -5.16 -4.35 0.21
CA ASP A 148 -6.43 -4.11 -0.47
C ASP A 148 -6.34 -4.65 -1.90
N HIS A 149 -7.38 -5.31 -2.37
CA HIS A 149 -7.51 -5.68 -3.77
C HIS A 149 -8.71 -4.92 -4.35
N PRO A 150 -8.58 -4.29 -5.53
CA PRO A 150 -9.67 -3.51 -6.13
C PRO A 150 -10.98 -4.26 -6.36
N GLU A 151 -10.92 -5.58 -6.51
CA GLU A 151 -12.10 -6.45 -6.59
C GLU A 151 -12.43 -7.18 -5.27
N ALA A 152 -11.62 -7.01 -4.23
CA ALA A 152 -11.95 -7.58 -2.93
C ALA A 152 -13.12 -6.83 -2.27
N LEU A 153 -13.80 -7.59 -1.40
CA LEU A 153 -14.91 -7.13 -0.57
C LEU A 153 -14.45 -6.83 0.88
N LEU A 154 -13.14 -6.72 1.09
CA LEU A 154 -12.49 -6.42 2.37
C LEU A 154 -11.03 -6.02 2.17
N THR A 155 -10.49 -5.37 3.19
CA THR A 155 -9.05 -5.17 3.39
C THR A 155 -8.51 -6.14 4.45
N CYS A 156 -7.25 -6.57 4.28
CA CYS A 156 -6.51 -7.35 5.26
C CYS A 156 -5.43 -6.49 5.92
N ASN A 157 -5.60 -6.17 7.19
CA ASN A 157 -4.63 -5.51 8.05
C ASN A 157 -3.79 -6.61 8.68
N HIS A 158 -2.74 -7.01 7.98
CA HIS A 158 -2.10 -8.30 8.18
C HIS A 158 -1.24 -8.32 9.46
N ASP A 159 -1.81 -8.88 10.52
CA ASP A 159 -1.09 -9.39 11.68
C ASP A 159 -0.83 -10.90 11.47
N PRO A 160 0.42 -11.34 11.25
CA PRO A 160 0.73 -12.74 11.00
C PRO A 160 0.35 -13.69 12.15
N LEU A 161 0.25 -13.20 13.39
CA LEU A 161 -0.14 -14.01 14.53
C LEU A 161 -1.65 -14.31 14.57
N LYS A 162 -2.44 -13.45 13.93
CA LYS A 162 -3.92 -13.52 13.90
C LYS A 162 -4.48 -13.98 12.54
N ALA A 163 -3.62 -14.10 11.53
CA ALA A 163 -4.00 -14.43 10.17
C ALA A 163 -4.55 -15.86 10.03
N LEU A 164 -5.88 -16.03 10.11
CA LEU A 164 -6.53 -17.34 9.96
C LEU A 164 -6.22 -18.04 8.62
N CYS A 165 -5.81 -17.29 7.60
CA CYS A 165 -5.38 -17.82 6.32
C CYS A 165 -4.01 -18.51 6.34
N ASP A 166 -3.25 -18.39 7.43
CA ASP A 166 -2.00 -19.11 7.67
C ASP A 166 -2.24 -20.29 8.65
N PRO A 167 -2.11 -21.55 8.18
CA PRO A 167 -2.22 -22.73 9.04
C PRO A 167 -1.04 -22.89 10.01
N ASN A 168 0.03 -22.12 9.83
CA ASN A 168 1.20 -22.11 10.70
C ASN A 168 1.28 -20.88 11.60
N ARG A 169 0.26 -20.02 11.62
CA ARG A 169 0.21 -18.85 12.53
C ARG A 169 0.48 -19.29 13.98
N GLY A 170 1.36 -18.58 14.67
CA GLY A 170 1.70 -18.85 16.07
C GLY A 170 2.47 -20.14 16.35
N LYS A 171 2.85 -20.94 15.34
CA LYS A 171 3.64 -22.17 15.57
C LYS A 171 5.12 -21.82 15.84
N PRO A 172 5.70 -22.31 16.95
CA PRO A 172 7.13 -22.13 17.22
C PRO A 172 8.00 -22.66 16.08
N GLY A 173 9.08 -21.94 15.77
CA GLY A 173 10.05 -22.34 14.73
C GLY A 173 9.59 -22.13 13.28
N THR A 174 8.35 -21.66 13.05
CA THR A 174 7.89 -21.29 11.71
C THR A 174 8.07 -19.80 11.46
N ARG A 175 8.55 -19.43 10.26
CA ARG A 175 8.63 -18.02 9.87
C ARG A 175 7.22 -17.53 9.50
N PRO A 176 6.72 -16.43 10.10
CA PRO A 176 5.42 -15.90 9.74
C PRO A 176 5.40 -15.47 8.27
N ARG A 177 4.29 -15.74 7.59
CA ARG A 177 4.09 -15.24 6.22
C ARG A 177 4.02 -13.71 6.23
N ARG A 178 4.80 -13.08 5.35
CA ARG A 178 4.79 -11.62 5.17
C ARG A 178 3.57 -11.10 4.42
N THR A 179 2.85 -11.98 3.72
CA THR A 179 1.67 -11.62 2.92
C THR A 179 0.51 -12.57 3.24
N PRO A 180 -0.74 -12.07 3.22
CA PRO A 180 -1.90 -12.91 3.48
C PRO A 180 -2.19 -13.85 2.30
N SER A 181 -2.81 -15.00 2.58
CA SER A 181 -3.26 -15.95 1.56
C SER A 181 -4.72 -15.66 1.20
N GLN A 182 -4.99 -15.14 0.00
CA GLN A 182 -6.35 -14.76 -0.41
C GLN A 182 -7.27 -15.98 -0.60
N ASP A 183 -6.73 -17.06 -1.15
CA ASP A 183 -7.39 -18.36 -1.34
C ASP A 183 -7.87 -19.01 -0.03
N ARG A 184 -7.22 -18.69 1.10
CA ARG A 184 -7.54 -19.20 2.44
C ARG A 184 -8.15 -18.13 3.34
N CYS A 185 -8.66 -17.04 2.79
CA CYS A 185 -9.29 -16.00 3.59
C CYS A 185 -10.53 -16.56 4.34
N HIS A 186 -10.59 -16.33 5.65
CA HIS A 186 -11.69 -16.79 6.49
C HIS A 186 -12.49 -15.58 7.00
N SER A 187 -13.82 -15.63 6.89
CA SER A 187 -14.71 -14.49 7.17
C SER A 187 -14.64 -13.96 8.61
N SER A 188 -14.30 -14.82 9.56
CA SER A 188 -14.10 -14.47 10.98
C SER A 188 -12.68 -14.03 11.34
N CYS A 189 -11.80 -13.81 10.35
CA CYS A 189 -10.42 -13.42 10.62
C CYS A 189 -10.36 -12.02 11.27
N ALA A 190 -9.57 -11.89 12.35
CA ALA A 190 -9.42 -10.64 13.08
C ALA A 190 -8.71 -9.53 12.29
N ASN A 191 -8.03 -9.88 11.18
CA ASN A 191 -7.32 -8.92 10.33
C ASN A 191 -8.25 -8.18 9.35
N ILE A 192 -9.54 -8.53 9.32
CA ILE A 192 -10.48 -7.97 8.35
C ILE A 192 -10.96 -6.59 8.77
N SER A 193 -10.89 -5.64 7.84
CA SER A 193 -11.73 -4.44 7.86
C SER A 193 -12.50 -4.29 6.55
N ARG A 194 -13.58 -3.51 6.58
CA ARG A 194 -14.39 -3.18 5.42
C ARG A 194 -14.74 -1.71 5.47
N THR A 195 -14.69 -1.08 4.31
CA THR A 195 -15.00 0.33 4.15
C THR A 195 -16.34 0.50 3.42
N ASP A 196 -16.92 1.70 3.37
CA ASP A 196 -18.15 1.94 2.60
C ASP A 196 -18.01 1.53 1.13
N THR A 197 -16.85 1.80 0.49
CA THR A 197 -16.54 1.33 -0.89
C THR A 197 -16.67 -0.19 -1.02
N HIS A 198 -16.25 -0.95 0.00
CA HIS A 198 -16.42 -2.39 -0.01
C HIS A 198 -17.88 -2.80 0.10
N ILE A 199 -18.68 -2.06 0.87
CA ILE A 199 -20.11 -2.32 1.02
C ILE A 199 -20.86 -2.04 -0.28
N GLU A 200 -20.51 -1.01 -1.02
CA GLU A 200 -21.07 -0.74 -2.36
C GLU A 200 -20.81 -1.93 -3.32
N ARG A 201 -19.59 -2.47 -3.31
CA ARG A 201 -19.25 -3.67 -4.11
C ARG A 201 -20.01 -4.90 -3.64
N ILE A 202 -20.16 -5.08 -2.33
CA ILE A 202 -20.95 -6.19 -1.76
C ILE A 202 -22.42 -6.07 -2.18
N GLN A 203 -22.98 -4.86 -2.20
CA GLN A 203 -24.34 -4.62 -2.65
C GLN A 203 -24.49 -4.99 -4.14
N ALA A 204 -23.57 -4.55 -4.99
CA ALA A 204 -23.57 -4.92 -6.41
C ALA A 204 -23.44 -6.44 -6.63
N GLU A 205 -22.71 -7.16 -5.79
CA GLU A 205 -22.65 -8.63 -5.81
C GLU A 205 -23.97 -9.26 -5.39
N VAL A 206 -24.61 -8.73 -4.34
CA VAL A 206 -25.94 -9.18 -3.89
C VAL A 206 -26.96 -9.01 -5.01
N ASP A 207 -27.00 -7.86 -5.66
CA ASP A 207 -27.92 -7.57 -6.75
C ASP A 207 -27.73 -8.53 -7.94
N ARG A 208 -26.46 -8.86 -8.25
CA ARG A 208 -26.14 -9.85 -9.29
C ARG A 208 -26.63 -11.26 -8.93
N ILE A 209 -26.42 -11.68 -7.68
CA ILE A 209 -26.89 -12.98 -7.17
C ILE A 209 -28.42 -13.03 -7.18
N ASP A 210 -29.08 -11.94 -6.80
CA ASP A 210 -30.55 -11.81 -6.84
C ASP A 210 -31.10 -12.00 -8.24
N ALA A 211 -30.48 -11.36 -9.24
CA ALA A 211 -30.85 -11.54 -10.64
C ALA A 211 -30.69 -13.00 -11.10
N GLU A 212 -29.59 -13.66 -10.75
CA GLU A 212 -29.32 -15.06 -11.13
C GLU A 212 -30.30 -16.04 -10.48
N ILE A 213 -30.67 -15.82 -9.21
CA ILE A 213 -31.69 -16.62 -8.52
C ILE A 213 -33.06 -16.40 -9.19
N THR A 214 -33.40 -15.16 -9.54
CA THR A 214 -34.71 -14.78 -10.09
C THR A 214 -34.92 -15.29 -11.52
N ASP A 215 -33.86 -15.34 -12.33
CA ASP A 215 -33.90 -15.90 -13.69
C ASP A 215 -34.26 -17.40 -13.70
N GLY A 216 -34.08 -18.09 -12.57
CA GLY A 216 -34.59 -19.45 -12.36
C GLY A 216 -33.85 -20.55 -13.12
N LEU A 217 -32.85 -20.20 -13.95
CA LEU A 217 -32.06 -21.14 -14.75
C LEU A 217 -31.07 -21.97 -13.92
N ALA A 218 -30.72 -21.53 -12.72
CA ALA A 218 -29.79 -22.23 -11.84
C ALA A 218 -30.42 -23.53 -11.28
N PRO A 219 -29.76 -24.71 -11.41
CA PRO A 219 -30.18 -25.94 -10.74
C PRO A 219 -30.24 -25.80 -9.21
N LEU A 220 -31.04 -26.63 -8.54
CA LEU A 220 -31.28 -26.54 -7.09
C LEU A 220 -29.99 -26.40 -6.25
N PRO A 221 -28.93 -27.22 -6.44
CA PRO A 221 -27.72 -27.09 -5.61
C PRO A 221 -26.97 -25.76 -5.80
N ILE A 222 -27.02 -25.20 -7.02
CA ILE A 222 -26.40 -23.90 -7.32
C ILE A 222 -27.23 -22.78 -6.68
N ARG A 223 -28.55 -22.86 -6.80
CA ARG A 223 -29.48 -21.89 -6.20
C ARG A 223 -29.33 -21.82 -4.68
N GLU A 224 -29.22 -22.96 -4.00
CA GLU A 224 -29.00 -23.01 -2.55
C GLU A 224 -27.67 -22.34 -2.16
N ARG A 225 -26.59 -22.62 -2.91
CA ARG A 225 -25.29 -21.98 -2.68
C ARG A 225 -25.33 -20.47 -2.90
N LEU A 226 -26.05 -20.00 -3.93
CA LEU A 226 -26.27 -18.59 -4.20
C LEU A 226 -27.03 -17.92 -3.05
N GLN A 227 -28.09 -18.54 -2.55
CA GLN A 227 -28.87 -18.05 -1.40
C GLN A 227 -28.02 -17.95 -0.12
N GLN A 228 -27.18 -18.96 0.15
CA GLN A 228 -26.24 -18.92 1.28
C GLN A 228 -25.23 -17.77 1.15
N ARG A 229 -24.65 -17.60 -0.05
CA ARG A 229 -23.70 -16.52 -0.32
C ARG A 229 -24.37 -15.16 -0.15
N GLN A 230 -25.56 -14.98 -0.73
CA GLN A 230 -26.33 -13.75 -0.61
C GLN A 230 -26.63 -13.39 0.85
N SER A 231 -27.07 -14.38 1.64
CA SER A 231 -27.38 -14.19 3.06
C SER A 231 -26.14 -13.73 3.84
N ALA A 232 -24.99 -14.36 3.59
CA ALA A 232 -23.73 -13.97 4.22
C ALA A 232 -23.28 -12.54 3.82
N LEU A 233 -23.48 -12.15 2.56
CA LEU A 233 -23.17 -10.80 2.09
C LEU A 233 -24.11 -9.75 2.71
N LYS A 234 -25.41 -10.02 2.78
CA LYS A 234 -26.40 -9.14 3.43
C LYS A 234 -26.08 -8.93 4.91
N GLU A 235 -25.62 -9.97 5.61
CA GLU A 235 -25.18 -9.85 7.00
C GLU A 235 -23.95 -8.92 7.15
N ILE A 236 -23.01 -8.98 6.20
CA ILE A 236 -21.85 -8.08 6.19
C ILE A 236 -22.28 -6.63 6.02
N ILE A 237 -23.20 -6.35 5.09
CA ILE A 237 -23.76 -5.00 4.87
C ILE A 237 -24.39 -4.49 6.17
N ALA A 238 -25.31 -5.25 6.75
CA ALA A 238 -26.03 -4.87 7.97
C ALA A 238 -25.06 -4.61 9.13
N ARG A 239 -24.07 -5.48 9.34
CA ARG A 239 -23.05 -5.28 10.38
C ARG A 239 -22.26 -4.01 10.15
N HIS A 240 -21.86 -3.72 8.92
CA HIS A 240 -21.09 -2.51 8.62
C HIS A 240 -21.87 -1.24 8.92
N GLN A 241 -23.15 -1.17 8.51
CA GLN A 241 -24.01 -0.01 8.79
C GLN A 241 -24.11 0.31 10.29
N VAL A 242 -24.13 -0.71 11.15
CA VAL A 242 -24.24 -0.53 12.61
C VAL A 242 -22.90 -0.24 13.30
N THR A 243 -21.79 -0.76 12.76
CA THR A 243 -20.50 -0.80 13.48
C THR A 243 -19.40 0.03 12.84
N ARG A 244 -19.66 0.70 11.71
CA ARG A 244 -18.65 1.53 11.04
C ARG A 244 -18.28 2.74 11.89
N ILE A 245 -16.99 3.04 11.89
CA ILE A 245 -16.37 4.17 12.55
C ILE A 245 -16.06 5.19 11.46
N HIS A 246 -16.47 6.45 11.67
CA HIS A 246 -16.06 7.58 10.85
C HIS A 246 -14.99 8.37 11.63
N PRO A 247 -13.76 8.50 11.12
CA PRO A 247 -12.68 9.16 11.86
C PRO A 247 -12.95 10.65 12.12
N ASP A 248 -13.71 11.33 11.27
CA ASP A 248 -14.03 12.76 11.39
C ASP A 248 -15.31 13.07 12.18
N SER A 249 -16.02 12.06 12.72
CA SER A 249 -17.28 12.29 13.45
C SER A 249 -17.10 12.58 14.94
N SER A 250 -15.90 12.98 15.39
CA SER A 250 -15.71 13.51 16.75
C SER A 250 -16.29 14.92 16.87
N GLU A 251 -17.54 14.94 17.35
CA GLU A 251 -18.28 16.01 18.04
C GLU A 251 -17.62 17.41 18.14
N GLU A 252 -18.26 18.39 17.52
CA GLU A 252 -18.22 19.80 17.90
C GLU A 252 -18.78 19.94 19.33
N PRO A 253 -18.02 20.41 20.34
CA PRO A 253 -18.56 20.61 21.68
C PRO A 253 -19.54 21.79 21.68
N GLN A 254 -20.78 21.55 22.11
CA GLN A 254 -21.73 22.61 22.50
C GLN A 254 -21.34 23.24 23.84
#